data_AF-A0A523M630-F1
#
_entry.id   AF-A0A523M630-F1
#
_cell.length_a   1.000
_cell.length_b   1.000
_cell.length_c   1.000
_cell.angle_alpha   90.00
_cell.angle_beta   90.00
_cell.angle_gamma   90.00
#
_symmetry.space_group_name_H-M   'P 1'
#
loop_
_entity.id
_entity.type
_entity.pdbx_description
1 polymer ?
#
loop_
_entity_poly.entity_id
_entity_poly.type
_entity_poly.pdbx_seq_one_letter_code
_entity_poly.pdbx_strand_id
1 'polypeptide(L)'
;MQANSPLRWGVSDILVGRIRMCLLMPDHETYPPYPDSRTCHVGTYRRVLPVSVERMYENALDWEHLPHVHAASFKAIERIDAGSWGWRAETTSARGDRSIIELRLDRACRRWITRTLKGANAGSEIWTHAFPIEARRVDIVVDFFVPGVAESARKKVGEAFAALYQSLYDEDVAMMTERQRRLDARIESHAEQERIALGSRADLALPMQIEFAGRPFVVAEIEGALYAYSAWCPHQMGPLYAAIPEGRLVTCPWHGYQFNVADGSCVSGQSCQLPAPPDVVQDSAGQVFVDFSSR
;
A
#
# COMPACT_ATOMS: atom_id res chain seq x y z
N MET A 1 13.10 13.57 -44.01
CA MET A 1 12.82 13.72 -42.57
C MET A 1 12.15 12.44 -42.13
N GLN A 2 12.89 11.62 -41.39
CA GLN A 2 12.57 10.22 -41.12
C GLN A 2 11.53 10.08 -39.99
N ALA A 3 10.61 9.14 -40.19
CA ALA A 3 9.67 8.65 -39.20
C ALA A 3 10.36 7.59 -38.31
N ASN A 4 10.11 7.67 -36.99
CA ASN A 4 10.51 6.68 -36.00
C ASN A 4 9.52 5.51 -35.97
N SER A 5 10.04 4.29 -35.93
CA SER A 5 9.31 3.05 -35.66
C SER A 5 10.03 2.26 -34.55
N PRO A 6 9.33 1.45 -33.74
CA PRO A 6 9.77 1.08 -32.39
C PRO A 6 10.68 -0.16 -32.35
N LEU A 7 11.66 -0.14 -31.45
CA LEU A 7 12.61 -1.22 -31.21
C LEU A 7 11.96 -2.37 -30.43
N ARG A 8 11.93 -3.54 -31.08
CA ARG A 8 11.65 -4.86 -30.48
C ARG A 8 12.87 -5.30 -29.68
N TRP A 9 12.69 -5.70 -28.42
CA TRP A 9 13.75 -6.33 -27.63
C TRP A 9 13.76 -7.83 -27.90
N GLY A 10 14.78 -8.29 -28.64
CA GLY A 10 15.07 -9.70 -28.87
C GLY A 10 15.77 -10.32 -27.66
N VAL A 11 15.28 -11.49 -27.25
CA VAL A 11 15.83 -12.33 -26.19
C VAL A 11 16.90 -13.22 -26.79
N SER A 12 18.16 -12.79 -26.75
CA SER A 12 19.36 -13.64 -26.89
C SER A 12 20.57 -12.73 -27.03
N ASP A 13 21.50 -12.79 -26.07
CA ASP A 13 22.94 -12.50 -26.21
C ASP A 13 23.53 -11.81 -24.97
N ILE A 14 23.47 -12.46 -23.79
CA ILE A 14 24.47 -12.19 -22.74
C ILE A 14 24.77 -13.51 -22.01
N LEU A 15 25.64 -14.32 -22.57
CA LEU A 15 26.48 -15.24 -21.81
C LEU A 15 27.83 -15.33 -22.52
N VAL A 16 28.85 -14.67 -21.97
CA VAL A 16 30.24 -15.14 -21.78
C VAL A 16 31.02 -13.95 -21.22
N GLY A 17 31.33 -13.98 -19.92
CA GLY A 17 32.32 -13.08 -19.31
C GLY A 17 31.90 -12.50 -17.96
N ARG A 18 32.27 -13.19 -16.88
CA ARG A 18 32.17 -12.76 -15.46
C ARG A 18 30.76 -12.63 -14.87
N ILE A 19 30.04 -13.76 -14.82
CA ILE A 19 29.06 -14.02 -13.75
C ILE A 19 29.55 -15.26 -13.03
N ARG A 20 30.32 -15.07 -11.97
CA ARG A 20 30.72 -16.15 -11.06
C ARG A 20 30.47 -15.72 -9.62
N MET A 21 29.21 -15.37 -9.29
CA MET A 21 28.71 -15.37 -7.90
C MET A 21 27.18 -15.15 -7.74
N CYS A 22 26.33 -15.73 -8.59
CA CYS A 22 24.88 -15.55 -8.43
C CYS A 22 24.04 -16.82 -8.71
N LEU A 23 24.59 -18.01 -8.47
CA LEU A 23 23.90 -19.29 -8.70
C LEU A 23 23.88 -20.23 -7.50
N LEU A 24 24.30 -19.76 -6.32
CA LEU A 24 24.16 -20.49 -5.06
C LEU A 24 23.74 -19.48 -4.00
N MET A 25 22.48 -19.06 -4.03
CA MET A 25 21.90 -18.47 -2.82
C MET A 25 21.57 -19.64 -1.90
N PRO A 26 22.15 -19.71 -0.70
CA PRO A 26 21.91 -20.84 0.19
C PRO A 26 20.42 -20.94 0.50
N ASP A 27 19.99 -22.15 0.83
CA ASP A 27 18.63 -22.45 1.31
C ASP A 27 18.23 -21.52 2.45
N HIS A 28 16.92 -21.48 2.74
CA HIS A 28 16.20 -20.63 3.70
C HIS A 28 16.75 -20.50 5.15
N GLU A 29 17.96 -20.95 5.42
CA GLU A 29 18.66 -20.94 6.69
C GLU A 29 19.41 -19.60 6.86
N THR A 30 18.70 -18.59 7.37
CA THR A 30 19.24 -17.35 7.98
C THR A 30 20.40 -16.68 7.25
N TYR A 31 20.12 -15.57 6.56
CA TYR A 31 21.19 -14.78 5.95
C TYR A 31 22.01 -14.10 7.04
N PRO A 32 23.35 -14.28 7.07
CA PRO A 32 24.18 -13.61 8.05
C PRO A 32 24.03 -12.10 7.85
N PRO A 33 24.09 -11.33 8.95
CA PRO A 33 24.01 -9.89 8.84
C PRO A 33 25.22 -9.39 8.04
N TYR A 34 25.28 -8.10 7.65
CA TYR A 34 26.48 -7.58 6.96
C TYR A 34 27.73 -7.95 7.78
N PRO A 35 28.89 -8.24 7.16
CA PRO A 35 30.07 -8.72 7.89
C PRO A 35 30.46 -7.86 9.11
N ASP A 36 30.11 -6.58 9.10
CA ASP A 36 30.36 -5.61 10.18
C ASP A 36 29.18 -5.44 11.16
N SER A 37 28.05 -6.11 10.94
CA SER A 37 26.86 -6.03 11.78
C SER A 37 27.04 -6.90 13.03
N ARG A 38 27.00 -6.24 14.19
CA ARG A 38 27.27 -6.83 15.51
C ARG A 38 25.99 -7.20 16.27
N THR A 39 24.85 -7.28 15.58
CA THR A 39 23.54 -7.46 16.21
C THR A 39 23.22 -8.94 16.40
N CYS A 40 22.74 -9.32 17.58
CA CYS A 40 22.36 -10.70 17.87
C CYS A 40 21.04 -11.04 17.15
N HIS A 41 21.02 -12.15 16.42
CA HIS A 41 19.77 -12.75 15.94
C HIS A 41 18.94 -13.21 17.14
N VAL A 42 17.66 -12.85 17.17
CA VAL A 42 16.75 -13.18 18.28
C VAL A 42 15.58 -14.06 17.84
N GLY A 43 15.31 -14.17 16.53
CA GLY A 43 14.26 -15.02 16.01
C GLY A 43 13.98 -14.79 14.53
N THR A 44 13.13 -15.64 13.97
CA THR A 44 12.72 -15.62 12.57
C THR A 44 11.20 -15.81 12.49
N TYR A 45 10.56 -15.05 11.60
CA TYR A 45 9.18 -15.25 11.18
C TYR A 45 9.14 -15.64 9.71
N ARG A 46 8.35 -16.66 9.35
CA ARG A 46 8.20 -17.13 7.97
C ARG A 46 6.74 -17.32 7.63
N ARG A 47 6.34 -16.91 6.42
CA ARG A 47 4.98 -17.09 5.93
C ARG A 47 4.93 -17.07 4.40
N VAL A 48 4.02 -17.84 3.82
CA VAL A 48 3.65 -17.69 2.41
C VAL A 48 2.48 -16.71 2.30
N LEU A 49 2.64 -15.69 1.48
CA LEU A 49 1.65 -14.64 1.23
C LEU A 49 1.05 -14.78 -0.18
N PRO A 50 -0.26 -14.51 -0.36
CA PRO A 50 -0.95 -14.59 -1.66
C PRO A 50 -0.76 -13.33 -2.50
N VAL A 51 0.45 -12.79 -2.52
CA VAL A 51 0.80 -11.56 -3.24
C VAL A 51 2.03 -11.78 -4.11
N SER A 52 2.21 -10.94 -5.14
CA SER A 52 3.41 -10.98 -5.97
C SER A 52 4.59 -10.31 -5.26
N VAL A 53 5.81 -10.59 -5.73
CA VAL A 53 7.01 -9.90 -5.21
C VAL A 53 6.95 -8.40 -5.49
N GLU A 54 6.37 -7.98 -6.61
CA GLU A 54 6.18 -6.56 -6.94
C GLU A 54 5.27 -5.85 -5.93
N ARG A 55 4.20 -6.49 -5.45
CA ARG A 55 3.34 -5.94 -4.39
C ARG A 55 4.09 -5.83 -3.06
N MET A 56 4.94 -6.80 -2.73
CA MET A 56 5.80 -6.72 -1.54
C MET A 56 6.74 -5.51 -1.58
N TYR A 57 7.37 -5.23 -2.73
CA TYR A 57 8.26 -4.06 -2.86
C TYR A 57 7.50 -2.74 -2.87
N GLU A 58 6.30 -2.69 -3.48
CA GLU A 58 5.44 -1.50 -3.42
C GLU A 58 5.06 -1.19 -1.96
N ASN A 59 4.58 -2.20 -1.21
CA ASN A 59 4.24 -2.06 0.21
C ASN A 59 5.45 -1.68 1.08
N ALA A 60 6.61 -2.32 0.88
CA ALA A 60 7.82 -2.00 1.65
C ALA A 60 8.32 -0.55 1.42
N LEU A 61 8.12 0.01 0.23
CA LEU A 61 8.50 1.39 -0.09
C LEU A 61 7.47 2.42 0.36
N ASP A 62 6.23 2.00 0.54
CA ASP A 62 5.11 2.85 0.94
C ASP A 62 5.09 3.08 2.46
N TRP A 63 5.97 3.93 2.96
CA TRP A 63 6.01 4.24 4.40
C TRP A 63 4.75 4.97 4.90
N GLU A 64 3.98 5.61 4.02
CA GLU A 64 2.85 6.47 4.39
C GLU A 64 1.66 5.69 4.98
N HIS A 65 1.52 4.40 4.67
CA HIS A 65 0.40 3.61 5.20
C HIS A 65 0.55 3.26 6.68
N LEU A 66 1.77 3.31 7.23
CA LEU A 66 2.07 2.79 8.57
C LEU A 66 1.11 3.28 9.67
N PRO A 67 0.87 4.60 9.86
CA PRO A 67 -0.04 5.06 10.90
C PRO A 67 -1.53 4.81 10.63
N HIS A 68 -1.90 4.41 9.42
CA HIS A 68 -3.30 4.27 9.00
C HIS A 68 -3.71 2.79 8.97
N VAL A 69 -2.95 1.96 8.25
CA VAL A 69 -3.18 0.52 8.16
C VAL A 69 -2.76 -0.18 9.46
N HIS A 70 -1.66 0.26 10.09
CA HIS A 70 -1.16 -0.32 11.34
C HIS A 70 -1.33 0.65 12.52
N ALA A 71 -2.50 1.28 12.64
CA ALA A 71 -2.79 2.27 13.68
C ALA A 71 -2.59 1.74 15.13
N ALA A 72 -2.66 0.41 15.32
CA ALA A 72 -2.34 -0.24 16.60
C ALA A 72 -0.84 -0.21 16.95
N SER A 73 0.04 -0.06 15.96
CA SER A 73 1.49 -0.03 16.10
C SER A 73 2.06 1.39 15.95
N PHE A 74 1.52 2.18 15.02
CA PHE A 74 2.02 3.50 14.66
C PHE A 74 0.93 4.56 14.80
N LYS A 75 1.28 5.68 15.43
CA LYS A 75 0.42 6.85 15.57
C LYS A 75 0.69 7.90 14.49
N ALA A 76 1.94 8.08 14.11
CA ALA A 76 2.36 9.06 13.11
C ALA A 76 3.67 8.65 12.45
N ILE A 77 3.91 9.18 11.26
CA ILE A 77 5.18 9.07 10.54
C ILE A 77 5.48 10.36 9.77
N GLU A 78 6.74 10.80 9.83
CA GLU A 78 7.23 11.97 9.11
C GLU A 78 8.46 11.59 8.29
N ARG A 79 8.38 11.76 6.97
CA ARG A 79 9.50 11.45 6.07
C ARG A 79 10.67 12.40 6.31
N ILE A 80 11.85 11.82 6.48
CA ILE A 80 13.13 12.53 6.50
C ILE A 80 13.75 12.53 5.09
N ASP A 81 13.79 11.37 4.43
CA ASP A 81 14.31 11.21 3.06
C ASP A 81 13.69 9.96 2.41
N ALA A 82 13.55 9.95 1.09
CA ALA A 82 13.06 8.77 0.36
C ALA A 82 13.51 8.79 -1.10
N GLY A 83 13.67 7.60 -1.68
CA GLY A 83 14.01 7.44 -3.09
C GLY A 83 14.01 5.99 -3.53
N SER A 84 14.63 5.72 -4.69
CA SER A 84 14.73 4.36 -5.24
C SER A 84 15.51 3.38 -4.35
N TRP A 85 16.28 3.89 -3.40
CA TRP A 85 17.07 3.15 -2.42
C TRP A 85 16.24 2.65 -1.22
N GLY A 86 15.07 3.25 -0.96
CA GLY A 86 14.30 3.06 0.25
C GLY A 86 13.86 4.39 0.86
N TRP A 87 13.71 4.43 2.18
CA TRP A 87 13.24 5.62 2.88
C TRP A 87 13.80 5.69 4.30
N ARG A 88 13.77 6.90 4.85
CA ARG A 88 14.04 7.19 6.25
C ARG A 88 12.95 8.11 6.77
N ALA A 89 12.41 7.77 7.93
CA ALA A 89 11.35 8.53 8.55
C ALA A 89 11.49 8.54 10.07
N GLU A 90 10.94 9.58 10.70
CA GLU A 90 10.65 9.55 12.12
C GLU A 90 9.26 8.93 12.32
N THR A 91 9.16 7.97 13.23
CA THR A 91 7.90 7.30 13.58
C THR A 91 7.53 7.59 15.03
N THR A 92 6.24 7.71 15.29
CA THR A 92 5.68 7.72 16.64
C THR A 92 4.87 6.44 16.83
N SER A 93 5.20 5.64 17.85
CA SER A 93 4.45 4.43 18.17
C SER A 93 3.05 4.76 18.70
N ALA A 94 2.17 3.77 18.73
CA ALA A 94 0.86 3.92 19.38
C ALA A 94 0.95 4.34 20.86
N ARG A 95 2.08 4.06 21.53
CA ARG A 95 2.35 4.49 22.92
C ARG A 95 2.96 5.89 23.03
N GLY A 96 3.29 6.53 21.91
CA GLY A 96 3.92 7.85 21.88
C GLY A 96 5.45 7.85 21.85
N ASP A 97 6.08 6.67 21.78
CA ASP A 97 7.55 6.56 21.68
C ASP A 97 7.99 7.03 20.28
N ARG A 98 9.00 7.91 20.20
CA ARG A 98 9.57 8.38 18.92
C ARG A 98 10.84 7.61 18.56
N SER A 99 10.94 7.21 17.29
CA SER A 99 12.11 6.52 16.72
C SER A 99 12.42 7.05 15.33
N ILE A 100 13.69 6.95 14.90
CA ILE A 100 14.06 7.14 13.49
C ILE A 100 14.29 5.76 12.88
N ILE A 101 13.54 5.44 11.84
CA ILE A 101 13.60 4.17 11.11
C ILE A 101 14.09 4.43 9.69
N GLU A 102 14.95 3.55 9.18
CA GLU A 102 15.41 3.54 7.80
C GLU A 102 15.15 2.17 7.19
N LEU A 103 14.52 2.13 6.02
CA LEU A 103 14.41 0.94 5.21
C LEU A 103 15.33 1.09 4.00
N ARG A 104 16.20 0.11 3.77
CA ARG A 104 17.04 0.03 2.56
C ARG A 104 16.73 -1.22 1.76
N LEU A 105 16.61 -1.05 0.45
CA LEU A 105 16.47 -2.16 -0.47
C LEU A 105 17.83 -2.80 -0.79
N ASP A 106 17.84 -4.12 -0.85
CA ASP A 106 18.92 -4.94 -1.40
C ASP A 106 18.30 -5.89 -2.43
N ARG A 107 18.08 -5.32 -3.62
CA ARG A 107 17.41 -6.01 -4.73
C ARG A 107 18.22 -7.20 -5.24
N ALA A 108 19.54 -7.15 -5.11
CA ALA A 108 20.43 -8.25 -5.50
C ALA A 108 20.11 -9.52 -4.69
N CYS A 109 19.81 -9.34 -3.40
CA CYS A 109 19.42 -10.43 -2.50
C CYS A 109 17.90 -10.61 -2.35
N ARG A 110 17.09 -9.93 -3.19
CA ARG A 110 15.62 -9.89 -3.08
C ARG A 110 15.12 -9.62 -1.65
N ARG A 111 15.72 -8.62 -1.00
CA ARG A 111 15.41 -8.29 0.39
C ARG A 111 15.38 -6.79 0.63
N TRP A 112 14.92 -6.43 1.82
CA TRP A 112 15.11 -5.10 2.39
C TRP A 112 15.40 -5.21 3.87
N ILE A 113 16.03 -4.17 4.39
CA ILE A 113 16.51 -4.13 5.76
C ILE A 113 15.97 -2.86 6.42
N THR A 114 15.15 -3.05 7.44
CA THR A 114 14.62 -1.99 8.28
C THR A 114 15.50 -1.84 9.51
N ARG A 115 16.06 -0.65 9.72
CA ARG A 115 16.94 -0.32 10.84
C ARG A 115 16.32 0.73 11.71
N THR A 116 16.38 0.52 13.03
CA THR A 116 16.09 1.58 13.99
C THR A 116 17.36 2.38 14.25
N LEU A 117 17.47 3.58 13.70
CA LEU A 117 18.64 4.45 13.83
C LEU A 117 18.67 5.19 15.17
N LYS A 118 17.50 5.58 15.70
CA LYS A 118 17.33 6.24 16.99
C LYS A 118 16.02 5.81 17.65
N GLY A 119 15.93 5.95 18.97
CA GLY A 119 14.74 5.62 19.76
C GLY A 119 14.86 4.27 20.46
N ALA A 120 13.72 3.73 20.90
CA ALA A 120 13.68 2.41 21.52
C ALA A 120 14.19 1.34 20.55
N ASN A 121 15.08 0.45 21.01
CA ASN A 121 15.74 -0.56 20.19
C ASN A 121 16.65 -0.01 19.08
N ALA A 122 17.28 1.16 19.29
CA ALA A 122 18.30 1.67 18.38
C ALA A 122 19.39 0.62 18.11
N GLY A 123 19.75 0.47 16.85
CA GLY A 123 20.66 -0.56 16.36
C GLY A 123 19.98 -1.88 15.96
N SER A 124 18.68 -2.07 16.19
CA SER A 124 17.97 -3.23 15.64
C SER A 124 17.92 -3.21 14.12
N GLU A 125 18.02 -4.39 13.53
CA GLU A 125 17.82 -4.62 12.10
C GLU A 125 16.77 -5.72 11.89
N ILE A 126 15.83 -5.48 10.98
CA ILE A 126 14.85 -6.47 10.54
C ILE A 126 15.04 -6.72 9.06
N TRP A 127 15.31 -7.97 8.73
CA TRP A 127 15.72 -8.38 7.38
C TRP A 127 14.59 -9.18 6.76
N THR A 128 13.90 -8.61 5.78
CA THR A 128 12.84 -9.31 5.07
C THR A 128 13.33 -9.75 3.70
N HIS A 129 13.32 -11.06 3.47
CA HIS A 129 13.56 -11.68 2.17
C HIS A 129 12.24 -12.09 1.53
N ALA A 130 12.13 -11.89 0.21
CA ALA A 130 10.96 -12.27 -0.58
C ALA A 130 11.36 -13.27 -1.67
N PHE A 131 10.90 -14.51 -1.53
CA PHE A 131 11.16 -15.60 -2.47
C PHE A 131 9.90 -15.88 -3.30
N PRO A 132 9.86 -15.45 -4.57
CA PRO A 132 8.70 -15.74 -5.42
C PRO A 132 8.57 -17.25 -5.62
N ILE A 133 7.39 -17.80 -5.33
CA ILE A 133 7.04 -19.20 -5.59
C ILE A 133 6.27 -19.28 -6.92
N GLU A 134 5.29 -18.38 -7.10
CA GLU A 134 4.46 -18.24 -8.30
C GLU A 134 4.21 -16.74 -8.57
N ALA A 135 3.52 -16.42 -9.66
CA ALA A 135 3.25 -15.03 -10.07
C ALA A 135 2.58 -14.18 -8.98
N ARG A 136 1.76 -14.78 -8.11
CA ARG A 136 1.03 -14.10 -7.01
C ARG A 136 1.19 -14.83 -5.69
N ARG A 137 2.34 -15.45 -5.49
CA ARG A 137 2.63 -16.20 -4.28
C ARG A 137 4.10 -16.05 -3.92
N VAL A 138 4.36 -15.54 -2.73
CA VAL A 138 5.70 -15.25 -2.24
C VAL A 138 5.89 -15.87 -0.86
N ASP A 139 7.02 -16.55 -0.67
CA ASP A 139 7.46 -16.98 0.65
C ASP A 139 8.37 -15.90 1.24
N ILE A 140 8.03 -15.43 2.43
CA ILE A 140 8.80 -14.41 3.13
C ILE A 140 9.52 -15.01 4.32
N VAL A 141 10.77 -14.59 4.52
CA VAL A 141 11.56 -14.88 5.71
C VAL A 141 11.99 -13.56 6.32
N VAL A 142 11.60 -13.33 7.57
CA VAL A 142 11.86 -12.12 8.33
C VAL A 142 12.75 -12.47 9.52
N ASP A 143 13.99 -12.02 9.48
CA ASP A 143 14.96 -12.23 10.55
C ASP A 143 15.07 -10.99 11.43
N PHE A 144 15.06 -11.22 12.74
CA PHE A 144 15.12 -10.16 13.74
C PHE A 144 16.49 -10.12 14.39
N PHE A 145 17.17 -8.98 14.29
CA PHE A 145 18.44 -8.73 14.95
C PHE A 145 18.30 -7.57 15.92
N VAL A 146 18.53 -7.82 17.22
CA VAL A 146 18.28 -6.83 18.28
C VAL A 146 19.51 -6.76 19.19
N PRO A 147 20.13 -5.57 19.35
CA PRO A 147 21.31 -5.41 20.19
C PRO A 147 20.95 -5.52 21.68
N GLY A 148 21.92 -5.99 22.48
CA GLY A 148 21.81 -5.98 23.95
C GLY A 148 20.83 -7.00 24.55
N VAL A 149 20.24 -7.88 23.76
CA VAL A 149 19.35 -8.95 24.26
C VAL A 149 20.17 -10.08 24.85
N ALA A 150 20.03 -10.31 26.15
CA ALA A 150 20.63 -11.44 26.85
C ALA A 150 20.19 -12.78 26.22
N GLU A 151 21.08 -13.77 26.19
CA GLU A 151 20.82 -15.07 25.55
C GLU A 151 19.53 -15.73 26.07
N SER A 152 19.31 -15.68 27.39
CA SER A 152 18.11 -16.21 28.05
C SER A 152 16.81 -15.51 27.64
N ALA A 153 16.88 -14.28 27.14
CA ALA A 153 15.73 -13.49 26.72
C ALA A 153 15.45 -13.56 25.20
N ARG A 154 16.41 -14.05 24.40
CA ARG A 154 16.33 -14.02 22.92
C ARG A 154 15.04 -14.63 22.39
N LYS A 155 14.69 -15.83 22.85
CA LYS A 155 13.47 -16.54 22.41
C LYS A 155 12.21 -15.69 22.63
N LYS A 156 12.03 -15.14 23.83
CA LYS A 156 10.88 -14.32 24.18
C LYS A 156 10.80 -13.04 23.34
N VAL A 157 11.95 -12.40 23.08
CA VAL A 157 12.01 -11.21 22.22
C VAL A 157 11.68 -11.58 20.77
N GLY A 158 12.25 -12.66 20.25
CA GLY A 158 11.95 -13.17 18.91
C GLY A 158 10.47 -13.49 18.70
N GLU A 159 9.83 -14.14 19.67
CA GLU A 159 8.38 -14.41 19.65
C GLU A 159 7.55 -13.11 19.62
N ALA A 160 7.96 -12.09 20.38
CA ALA A 160 7.29 -10.79 20.36
C ALA A 160 7.41 -10.06 19.01
N PHE A 161 8.60 -10.09 18.39
CA PHE A 161 8.80 -9.54 17.04
C PHE A 161 8.03 -10.32 15.98
N ALA A 162 8.01 -11.66 16.07
CA ALA A 162 7.24 -12.51 15.17
C ALA A 162 5.74 -12.22 15.25
N ALA A 163 5.20 -12.06 16.46
CA ALA A 163 3.79 -11.71 16.66
C ALA A 163 3.45 -10.32 16.10
N LEU A 164 4.33 -9.33 16.31
CA LEU A 164 4.18 -8.01 15.71
C LEU A 164 4.15 -8.10 14.18
N TYR A 165 5.14 -8.73 13.57
CA TYR A 165 5.23 -8.85 12.11
C TYR A 165 4.10 -9.68 11.50
N GLN A 166 3.58 -10.68 12.22
CA GLN A 166 2.38 -11.38 11.79
C GLN A 166 1.19 -10.42 11.66
N SER A 167 0.94 -9.58 12.67
CA SER A 167 -0.14 -8.59 12.65
C SER A 167 0.02 -7.59 11.51
N LEU A 168 1.23 -7.05 11.33
CA LEU A 168 1.53 -6.12 10.24
C LEU A 168 1.23 -6.78 8.88
N TYR A 169 1.70 -8.01 8.66
CA TYR A 169 1.43 -8.71 7.40
C TYR A 169 -0.03 -9.09 7.19
N ASP A 170 -0.80 -9.38 8.24
CA ASP A 170 -2.24 -9.63 8.10
C ASP A 170 -2.96 -8.38 7.56
N GLU A 171 -2.59 -7.20 8.06
CA GLU A 171 -3.13 -5.91 7.63
C GLU A 171 -2.63 -5.54 6.21
N ASP A 172 -1.34 -5.73 5.93
CA ASP A 172 -0.74 -5.46 4.62
C ASP A 172 -1.31 -6.34 3.51
N VAL A 173 -1.55 -7.62 3.77
CA VAL A 173 -2.08 -8.55 2.76
C VAL A 173 -3.45 -8.08 2.26
N ALA A 174 -4.30 -7.55 3.14
CA ALA A 174 -5.59 -7.01 2.74
C ALA A 174 -5.43 -5.83 1.77
N MET A 175 -4.54 -4.89 2.10
CA MET A 175 -4.22 -3.74 1.24
C MET A 175 -3.60 -4.19 -0.10
N MET A 176 -2.56 -5.01 -0.07
CA MET A 176 -1.84 -5.47 -1.28
C MET A 176 -2.74 -6.29 -2.22
N THR A 177 -3.61 -7.14 -1.66
CA THR A 177 -4.53 -7.97 -2.46
C THR A 177 -5.59 -7.13 -3.13
N GLU A 178 -6.19 -6.18 -2.41
CA GLU A 178 -7.17 -5.26 -3.00
C GLU A 178 -6.52 -4.37 -4.06
N ARG A 179 -5.31 -3.85 -3.79
CA ARG A 179 -4.49 -3.11 -4.75
C ARG A 179 -4.27 -3.89 -6.04
N GLN A 180 -3.94 -5.18 -5.93
CA GLN A 180 -3.75 -6.05 -7.10
C GLN A 180 -5.08 -6.30 -7.84
N ARG A 181 -6.16 -6.58 -7.11
CA ARG A 181 -7.50 -6.78 -7.70
C ARG A 181 -7.93 -5.59 -8.53
N ARG A 182 -7.63 -4.36 -8.08
CA ARG A 182 -7.96 -3.14 -8.81
C ARG A 182 -7.08 -2.90 -10.03
N LEU A 183 -5.81 -3.30 -10.00
CA LEU A 183 -4.96 -3.27 -11.19
C LEU A 183 -5.44 -4.23 -12.29
N ASP A 184 -5.96 -5.37 -11.88
CA ASP A 184 -6.48 -6.38 -12.80
C ASP A 184 -7.85 -6.02 -13.38
N ALA A 185 -8.57 -5.11 -12.71
CA ALA A 185 -9.91 -4.72 -13.12
C ALA A 185 -9.85 -4.04 -14.50
N ARG A 186 -10.62 -4.58 -15.44
CA ARG A 186 -10.78 -3.99 -16.76
C ARG A 186 -11.62 -2.72 -16.62
N ILE A 187 -11.05 -1.59 -17.05
CA ILE A 187 -11.77 -0.34 -17.20
C ILE A 187 -12.17 -0.20 -18.67
N GLU A 188 -13.42 0.18 -18.90
CA GLU A 188 -13.92 0.42 -20.25
C GLU A 188 -13.56 1.84 -20.70
N SER A 189 -13.14 1.99 -21.96
CA SER A 189 -12.75 3.29 -22.51
C SER A 189 -13.94 4.16 -22.90
N HIS A 190 -15.11 3.55 -23.12
CA HIS A 190 -16.34 4.23 -23.53
C HIS A 190 -17.54 3.57 -22.84
N ALA A 191 -18.47 4.40 -22.36
CA ALA A 191 -19.79 3.98 -21.95
C ALA A 191 -20.78 4.28 -23.08
N GLU A 192 -21.72 3.38 -23.34
CA GLU A 192 -22.84 3.62 -24.27
C GLU A 192 -23.90 4.56 -23.68
N GLN A 193 -23.88 4.74 -22.36
CA GLN A 193 -24.84 5.53 -21.60
C GLN A 193 -24.09 6.64 -20.85
N GLU A 194 -24.73 7.80 -20.69
CA GLU A 194 -24.14 8.95 -19.98
C GLU A 194 -24.74 9.14 -18.57
N ARG A 195 -25.78 8.38 -18.22
CA ARG A 195 -26.49 8.49 -16.95
C ARG A 195 -26.86 7.13 -16.38
N ILE A 196 -26.84 7.01 -15.06
CA ILE A 196 -27.36 5.85 -14.31
C ILE A 196 -28.58 6.30 -13.51
N ALA A 197 -29.73 5.66 -13.73
CA ALA A 197 -30.94 5.88 -12.94
C ALA A 197 -30.85 5.12 -11.61
N LEU A 198 -31.06 5.80 -10.48
CA LEU A 198 -30.95 5.21 -9.14
C LEU A 198 -32.31 4.83 -8.52
N GLY A 199 -33.39 5.51 -8.91
CA GLY A 199 -34.72 5.34 -8.30
C GLY A 199 -35.23 6.65 -7.69
N SER A 200 -36.34 6.54 -6.95
CA SER A 200 -36.81 7.61 -6.08
C SER A 200 -35.83 7.80 -4.93
N ARG A 201 -35.56 9.06 -4.56
CA ARG A 201 -34.67 9.40 -3.43
C ARG A 201 -35.09 8.70 -2.12
N ALA A 202 -36.40 8.55 -1.90
CA ALA A 202 -36.93 7.93 -0.68
C ALA A 202 -36.61 6.43 -0.56
N ASP A 203 -36.30 5.77 -1.68
CA ASP A 203 -36.05 4.33 -1.74
C ASP A 203 -34.54 4.00 -1.76
N LEU A 204 -33.67 5.02 -1.77
CA LEU A 204 -32.22 4.82 -1.81
C LEU A 204 -31.67 4.43 -0.44
N ALA A 205 -30.96 3.30 -0.36
CA ALA A 205 -30.21 2.90 0.81
C ALA A 205 -28.79 3.50 0.77
N LEU A 206 -28.63 4.72 1.30
CA LEU A 206 -27.36 5.46 1.25
C LEU A 206 -26.49 5.22 2.50
N PRO A 207 -25.14 5.25 2.38
CA PRO A 207 -24.40 5.34 1.12
C PRO A 207 -24.49 4.04 0.30
N MET A 208 -24.49 4.17 -1.02
CA MET A 208 -24.52 3.02 -1.95
C MET A 208 -23.37 3.08 -2.95
N GLN A 209 -23.02 1.93 -3.52
CA GLN A 209 -22.07 1.86 -4.63
C GLN A 209 -22.80 1.67 -5.95
N ILE A 210 -22.31 2.36 -6.97
CA ILE A 210 -22.71 2.18 -8.37
C ILE A 210 -21.45 1.95 -9.21
N GLU A 211 -21.63 1.38 -10.40
CA GLU A 211 -20.53 1.19 -11.34
C GLU A 211 -20.86 1.86 -12.67
N PHE A 212 -19.90 2.60 -13.22
CA PHE A 212 -19.98 3.23 -14.53
C PHE A 212 -18.70 2.96 -15.32
N ALA A 213 -18.81 2.35 -16.50
CA ALA A 213 -17.67 1.98 -17.36
C ALA A 213 -16.57 1.17 -16.63
N GLY A 214 -16.96 0.23 -15.75
CA GLY A 214 -16.04 -0.56 -14.94
C GLY A 214 -15.38 0.20 -13.78
N ARG A 215 -15.83 1.43 -13.48
CA ARG A 215 -15.34 2.25 -12.38
C ARG A 215 -16.41 2.38 -11.29
N PRO A 216 -16.10 2.04 -10.03
CA PRO A 216 -17.06 2.21 -8.96
C PRO A 216 -17.07 3.64 -8.41
N PHE A 217 -18.26 4.06 -8.03
CA PHE A 217 -18.54 5.33 -7.38
C PHE A 217 -19.37 5.08 -6.12
N VAL A 218 -19.23 5.96 -5.14
CA VAL A 218 -20.11 6.01 -3.97
C VAL A 218 -21.10 7.13 -4.19
N VAL A 219 -22.38 6.85 -3.94
CA VAL A 219 -23.43 7.85 -3.81
C VAL A 219 -23.77 7.97 -2.34
N ALA A 220 -23.71 9.18 -1.79
CA ALA A 220 -23.96 9.47 -0.38
C ALA A 220 -24.81 10.73 -0.20
N GLU A 221 -25.61 10.76 0.85
CA GLU A 221 -26.29 11.98 1.29
C GLU A 221 -25.45 12.66 2.38
N ILE A 222 -25.07 13.91 2.12
CA ILE A 222 -24.24 14.73 2.99
C ILE A 222 -24.92 16.08 3.12
N GLU A 223 -25.24 16.48 4.36
CA GLU A 223 -25.87 17.78 4.65
C GLU A 223 -27.16 18.03 3.84
N GLY A 224 -27.92 16.97 3.53
CA GLY A 224 -29.18 17.04 2.76
C GLY A 224 -29.01 17.09 1.24
N ALA A 225 -27.78 17.07 0.72
CA ALA A 225 -27.46 16.99 -0.69
C ALA A 225 -26.87 15.62 -1.06
N LEU A 226 -27.18 15.15 -2.27
CA LEU A 226 -26.60 13.91 -2.81
C LEU A 226 -25.29 14.22 -3.53
N TYR A 227 -24.27 13.40 -3.25
CA TYR A 227 -22.97 13.46 -3.90
C TYR A 227 -22.63 12.10 -4.48
N ALA A 228 -21.98 12.10 -5.65
CA ALA A 228 -21.37 10.92 -6.22
C ALA A 228 -19.88 11.18 -6.40
N TYR A 229 -19.03 10.28 -5.91
CA TYR A 229 -17.57 10.42 -5.98
C TYR A 229 -16.90 9.07 -6.22
N SER A 230 -15.65 9.06 -6.70
CA SER A 230 -14.94 7.81 -6.97
C SER A 230 -14.81 6.97 -5.69
N ALA A 231 -15.12 5.68 -5.80
CA ALA A 231 -14.98 4.75 -4.68
C ALA A 231 -13.52 4.39 -4.36
N TRP A 232 -12.56 4.87 -5.16
CA TRP A 232 -11.14 4.58 -5.00
C TRP A 232 -10.30 5.84 -4.85
N CYS A 233 -9.35 5.79 -3.92
CA CYS A 233 -8.37 6.84 -3.74
C CYS A 233 -7.43 6.88 -4.96
N PRO A 234 -7.16 8.07 -5.53
CA PRO A 234 -6.29 8.22 -6.70
C PRO A 234 -4.81 7.91 -6.42
N HIS A 235 -4.41 7.78 -5.14
CA HIS A 235 -3.05 7.46 -4.74
C HIS A 235 -2.68 6.00 -5.09
N GLN A 236 -3.31 5.04 -4.42
CA GLN A 236 -3.06 3.61 -4.63
C GLN A 236 -4.34 2.79 -4.73
N MET A 237 -5.45 3.41 -5.13
CA MET A 237 -6.77 2.76 -5.21
C MET A 237 -7.30 2.26 -3.86
N GLY A 238 -6.96 2.96 -2.77
CA GLY A 238 -7.51 2.69 -1.44
C GLY A 238 -9.04 2.81 -1.41
N PRO A 239 -9.72 2.02 -0.57
CA PRO A 239 -11.17 1.81 -0.64
C PRO A 239 -11.96 2.95 0.01
N LEU A 240 -12.22 4.03 -0.72
CA LEU A 240 -13.05 5.14 -0.23
C LEU A 240 -14.51 4.74 0.01
N TYR A 241 -15.00 3.66 -0.62
CA TYR A 241 -16.32 3.10 -0.35
C TYR A 241 -16.49 2.55 1.07
N ALA A 242 -15.39 2.24 1.76
CA ALA A 242 -15.43 1.76 3.14
C ALA A 242 -15.39 2.93 4.15
N ALA A 243 -15.19 4.17 3.68
CA ALA A 243 -15.12 5.36 4.53
C ALA A 243 -16.48 6.05 4.60
N ILE A 244 -16.80 6.56 5.79
CA ILE A 244 -17.95 7.43 6.01
C ILE A 244 -17.44 8.88 5.94
N PRO A 245 -17.94 9.73 5.03
CA PRO A 245 -17.53 11.12 4.97
C PRO A 245 -17.86 11.89 6.26
N GLU A 246 -16.93 12.74 6.69
CA GLU A 246 -17.15 13.73 7.75
C GLU A 246 -17.45 15.08 7.09
N GLY A 247 -18.72 15.49 7.13
CA GLY A 247 -19.19 16.54 6.22
C GLY A 247 -18.91 16.12 4.77
N ARG A 248 -18.21 16.97 4.02
CA ARG A 248 -17.83 16.69 2.62
C ARG A 248 -16.46 16.04 2.46
N LEU A 249 -15.79 15.67 3.55
CA LEU A 249 -14.44 15.12 3.50
C LEU A 249 -14.48 13.61 3.64
N VAL A 250 -13.98 12.90 2.63
CA VAL A 250 -13.75 11.46 2.70
C VAL A 250 -12.27 11.18 2.95
N THR A 251 -11.97 10.34 3.95
CA THR A 251 -10.60 10.02 4.35
C THR A 251 -10.24 8.60 3.88
N CYS A 252 -9.15 8.48 3.12
CA CYS A 252 -8.63 7.19 2.68
C CYS A 252 -8.14 6.36 3.88
N PRO A 253 -8.61 5.12 4.06
CA PRO A 253 -8.19 4.30 5.21
C PRO A 253 -6.74 3.80 5.08
N TRP A 254 -6.13 3.84 3.90
CA TRP A 254 -4.76 3.36 3.70
C TRP A 254 -3.70 4.42 4.01
N HIS A 255 -3.96 5.70 3.73
CA HIS A 255 -2.93 6.75 3.81
C HIS A 255 -3.42 8.02 4.50
N GLY A 256 -4.67 8.05 4.96
CA GLY A 256 -5.25 9.24 5.58
C GLY A 256 -5.50 10.42 4.64
N TYR A 257 -5.32 10.25 3.33
CA TYR A 257 -5.54 11.32 2.35
C TYR A 257 -7.01 11.72 2.37
N GLN A 258 -7.27 13.02 2.44
CA GLN A 258 -8.61 13.58 2.55
C GLN A 258 -8.99 14.28 1.26
N PHE A 259 -10.20 13.98 0.79
CA PHE A 259 -10.74 14.56 -0.42
C PHE A 259 -12.11 15.18 -0.18
N ASN A 260 -12.34 16.35 -0.76
CA ASN A 260 -13.66 16.96 -0.81
C ASN A 260 -14.48 16.27 -1.90
N VAL A 261 -15.59 15.63 -1.51
CA VAL A 261 -16.45 14.89 -2.44
C VAL A 261 -17.22 15.77 -3.42
N ALA A 262 -17.28 17.09 -3.19
CA ALA A 262 -18.03 18.02 -4.03
C ALA A 262 -17.26 18.47 -5.28
N ASP A 263 -15.94 18.60 -5.17
CA ASP A 263 -15.07 19.07 -6.26
C ASP A 263 -13.91 18.10 -6.59
N GLY A 264 -13.71 17.07 -5.76
CA GLY A 264 -12.64 16.09 -5.88
C GLY A 264 -11.29 16.55 -5.32
N SER A 265 -11.24 17.73 -4.69
CA SER A 265 -9.98 18.33 -4.27
C SER A 265 -9.33 17.56 -3.11
N CYS A 266 -8.01 17.36 -3.15
CA CYS A 266 -7.25 16.85 -2.02
C CYS A 266 -6.95 17.99 -1.04
N VAL A 267 -7.47 17.87 0.18
CA VAL A 267 -7.35 18.91 1.22
C VAL A 267 -6.24 18.61 2.22
N SER A 268 -5.70 17.39 2.22
CA SER A 268 -4.59 16.98 3.08
C SER A 268 -3.19 17.34 2.54
N GLY A 269 -3.12 17.99 1.37
CA GLY A 269 -1.89 18.61 0.84
C GLY A 269 -1.07 17.75 -0.14
N GLN A 270 -1.58 16.60 -0.56
CA GLN A 270 -0.92 15.71 -1.52
C GLN A 270 -1.25 16.07 -2.97
N SER A 271 -0.44 15.59 -3.91
CA SER A 271 -0.54 15.99 -5.31
C SER A 271 -1.69 15.34 -6.07
N CYS A 272 -2.20 14.20 -5.60
CA CYS A 272 -3.29 13.51 -6.27
C CYS A 272 -4.65 14.16 -5.95
N GLN A 273 -5.59 14.07 -6.87
CA GLN A 273 -6.94 14.62 -6.75
C GLN A 273 -7.90 13.51 -7.16
N LEU A 274 -9.11 13.47 -6.58
CA LEU A 274 -10.14 12.61 -7.14
C LEU A 274 -10.44 13.08 -8.56
N PRO A 275 -10.85 12.17 -9.47
CA PRO A 275 -11.55 12.59 -10.67
C PRO A 275 -12.68 13.56 -10.27
N ALA A 276 -13.01 14.50 -11.15
CA ALA A 276 -14.17 15.37 -10.92
C ALA A 276 -15.36 14.52 -10.41
N PRO A 277 -16.23 14.96 -9.49
CA PRO A 277 -17.34 14.14 -8.97
C PRO A 277 -18.59 14.24 -9.86
N PRO A 278 -19.18 13.15 -10.38
CA PRO A 278 -20.31 13.25 -11.32
C PRO A 278 -21.52 13.90 -10.65
N ASP A 279 -22.38 14.52 -11.46
CA ASP A 279 -23.52 15.26 -10.94
C ASP A 279 -24.62 14.29 -10.51
N VAL A 280 -25.20 14.50 -9.32
CA VAL A 280 -26.40 13.79 -8.89
C VAL A 280 -27.60 14.69 -9.09
N VAL A 281 -28.45 14.34 -10.04
CA VAL A 281 -29.60 15.16 -10.46
C VAL A 281 -30.90 14.46 -10.12
N GLN A 282 -31.93 15.25 -9.82
CA GLN A 282 -33.29 14.78 -9.63
C GLN A 282 -34.20 15.41 -10.68
N ASP A 283 -34.98 14.60 -11.38
CA ASP A 283 -35.94 15.12 -12.36
C ASP A 283 -37.25 15.61 -11.71
N SER A 284 -38.15 16.15 -12.52
CA SER A 284 -39.45 16.65 -12.06
C SER A 284 -40.38 15.57 -11.50
N ALA A 285 -40.13 14.29 -11.80
CA ALA A 285 -40.89 13.16 -11.27
C ALA A 285 -40.28 12.63 -9.95
N GLY A 286 -39.17 13.22 -9.49
CA GLY A 286 -38.50 12.82 -8.26
C GLY A 286 -37.49 11.69 -8.44
N GLN A 287 -37.20 11.27 -9.68
CA GLN A 287 -36.25 10.22 -10.00
C GLN A 287 -34.82 10.77 -9.94
N VAL A 288 -33.94 10.04 -9.25
CA VAL A 288 -32.52 10.39 -9.09
C VAL A 288 -31.68 9.71 -10.17
N PHE A 289 -30.73 10.46 -10.71
CA PHE A 289 -29.73 9.99 -11.67
C PHE A 289 -28.34 10.45 -11.26
N VAL A 290 -27.33 9.65 -11.62
CA VAL A 290 -25.93 10.10 -11.66
C VAL A 290 -25.56 10.38 -13.11
N ASP A 291 -25.13 11.60 -13.39
CA ASP A 291 -24.82 12.11 -14.72
C ASP A 291 -23.30 12.24 -14.93
N PHE A 292 -22.83 11.57 -15.98
CA PHE A 292 -21.43 11.54 -16.39
C PHE A 292 -21.16 12.35 -17.67
N SER A 293 -22.18 12.97 -18.28
CA SER A 293 -22.09 13.70 -19.56
C SER A 293 -21.24 14.97 -19.53
N SER A 294 -20.97 15.54 -18.36
CA SER A 294 -20.15 16.75 -18.20
C SER A 294 -18.64 16.51 -18.42
N ARG A 295 -18.23 15.39 -19.05
CA ARG A 295 -16.87 14.81 -18.93
C ARG A 295 -16.35 14.10 -20.17
#